data_AF-A0AA43CQZ1-F1
#
_entry.id   AF-A0AA43CQZ1-F1
#
_cell.length_a   1.000
_cell.length_b   1.000
_cell.length_c   1.000
_cell.angle_alpha   90.00
_cell.angle_beta   90.00
_cell.angle_gamma   90.00
#
_symmetry.space_group_name_H-M   'P 1'
#
loop_
_entity.id
_entity.type
_entity.pdbx_description
1 polymer ?
#
loop_
_entity_poly.entity_id
_entity_poly.type
_entity_poly.pdbx_seq_one_letter_code
_entity_poly.pdbx_strand_id
1 'polypeptide(L)'
;MDVFDLFTEIYDREKHEQMSLQDYLLGCRENPIWYANAAERMVAAIGEPELIDTSTDERFGRIFLNRTIKRYSAFDGFYGMEDTIERIVGYFQYAAQGLEERKQILYLLGPVGGGKSSLAERLKALMEKEPLRT
;
A
#
# COMPACT_ATOMS: atom_id res chain seq x y z
N MET A 1 -17.75 -5.49 28.27
CA MET A 1 -16.69 -6.17 27.50
C MET A 1 -16.03 -7.12 28.47
N ASP A 2 -16.34 -8.41 28.33
CA ASP A 2 -15.85 -9.44 29.25
C ASP A 2 -14.36 -9.69 28.98
N VAL A 3 -13.58 -9.94 30.03
CA VAL A 3 -12.14 -10.22 29.93
C VAL A 3 -11.89 -11.45 29.05
N PHE A 4 -12.84 -12.39 29.05
CA PHE A 4 -12.81 -13.57 28.21
C PHE A 4 -12.96 -13.26 26.71
N ASP A 5 -13.83 -12.33 26.33
CA ASP A 5 -13.99 -11.93 24.92
C ASP A 5 -12.70 -11.29 24.39
N LEU A 6 -12.08 -10.42 25.20
CA LEU A 6 -10.81 -9.77 24.84
C LEU A 6 -9.68 -10.79 24.71
N PHE A 7 -9.63 -11.78 25.61
CA PHE A 7 -8.64 -12.84 25.55
C PHE A 7 -8.80 -13.73 24.31
N THR A 8 -10.03 -14.10 23.96
CA THR A 8 -10.33 -14.86 22.74
C THR A 8 -9.97 -14.07 21.48
N GLU A 9 -10.27 -12.77 21.43
CA GLU A 9 -9.93 -11.92 20.29
C GLU A 9 -8.41 -11.77 20.10
N ILE A 10 -7.65 -11.63 21.19
CA ILE A 10 -6.18 -11.60 21.15
C ILE A 10 -5.63 -12.96 20.70
N TYR A 11 -6.19 -14.05 21.22
CA TYR A 11 -5.73 -15.40 20.90
C TYR A 11 -6.00 -15.79 19.44
N ASP A 12 -7.17 -15.44 18.90
CA ASP A 12 -7.47 -15.66 17.48
C ASP A 12 -6.63 -14.75 16.57
N ARG A 13 -6.23 -13.55 17.03
CA ARG A 13 -5.33 -12.65 16.29
C ARG A 13 -3.89 -13.16 16.23
N GLU A 14 -3.43 -13.88 17.26
CA GLU A 14 -2.10 -14.53 17.32
C GLU A 14 -2.10 -15.96 16.77
N LYS A 15 -3.25 -16.47 16.33
CA LYS A 15 -3.37 -17.82 15.81
C LYS A 15 -2.66 -17.91 14.46
N HIS A 16 -1.39 -18.28 14.50
CA HIS A 16 -0.62 -18.61 13.31
C HIS A 16 -1.38 -19.66 12.51
N GLU A 17 -1.75 -19.32 11.27
CA GLU A 17 -2.30 -20.28 10.32
C GLU A 17 -1.19 -21.32 10.03
N GLN A 18 -1.30 -22.50 10.64
CA GLN A 18 -0.39 -23.59 10.36
C GLN A 18 -0.79 -24.23 9.03
N MET A 19 0.16 -24.35 8.11
CA MET A 19 -0.01 -25.07 6.86
C MET A 19 1.15 -26.03 6.62
N SER A 20 0.92 -27.10 5.85
CA SER A 20 2.00 -28.00 5.47
C SER A 20 2.90 -27.35 4.40
N LEU A 21 4.18 -27.74 4.35
CA LEU A 21 5.08 -27.29 3.28
C LEU A 21 4.52 -27.62 1.88
N GLN A 22 3.83 -28.75 1.75
CA GLN A 22 3.21 -29.15 0.48
C GLN A 22 2.11 -28.16 0.07
N ASP A 23 1.22 -27.79 0.99
CA ASP A 23 0.15 -26.82 0.73
C ASP A 23 0.74 -25.45 0.41
N TYR A 24 1.81 -25.05 1.10
CA TYR A 24 2.55 -23.82 0.80
C TYR A 24 3.09 -23.81 -0.62
N LEU A 25 3.77 -24.88 -1.05
CA LEU A 25 4.35 -24.98 -2.39
C LEU A 25 3.27 -25.05 -3.48
N LEU A 26 2.15 -25.71 -3.21
CA LEU A 26 0.99 -25.70 -4.11
C LEU A 26 0.38 -24.30 -4.21
N GLY A 27 0.25 -23.58 -3.09
CA GLY A 27 -0.20 -22.19 -3.06
C GLY A 27 0.74 -21.26 -3.83
N CYS A 28 2.06 -21.42 -3.68
CA CYS A 28 3.07 -20.67 -4.43
C CYS A 28 2.96 -20.87 -5.95
N ARG A 29 2.58 -22.08 -6.39
CA ARG A 29 2.36 -22.38 -7.80
C ARG A 29 1.16 -21.64 -8.37
N GLU A 30 0.12 -21.44 -7.55
CA GLU A 30 -1.15 -20.84 -7.98
C GLU A 30 -1.17 -19.33 -7.83
N ASN A 31 -0.49 -18.79 -6.81
CA ASN A 31 -0.49 -17.37 -6.51
C ASN A 31 0.92 -16.87 -6.11
N PRO A 32 1.56 -16.04 -6.96
CA PRO A 32 2.86 -15.45 -6.66
C PRO A 32 2.94 -14.63 -5.37
N ILE A 33 1.81 -14.12 -4.86
CA ILE A 33 1.80 -13.32 -3.62
C ILE A 33 2.31 -14.11 -2.41
N TRP A 34 2.30 -15.45 -2.45
CA TRP A 34 2.71 -16.29 -1.33
C TRP A 34 4.17 -16.11 -0.98
N TYR A 35 5.04 -16.00 -1.99
CA TYR A 35 6.47 -15.77 -1.82
C TYR A 35 6.89 -14.31 -2.10
N ALA A 36 5.92 -13.42 -2.30
CA ALA A 36 6.19 -12.02 -2.59
C ALA A 36 6.80 -11.29 -1.37
N ASN A 37 7.73 -10.39 -1.65
CA ASN A 37 8.35 -9.51 -0.66
C ASN A 37 7.40 -8.37 -0.24
N ALA A 38 7.78 -7.62 0.80
CA ALA A 38 6.94 -6.55 1.35
C ALA A 38 6.62 -5.43 0.33
N ALA A 39 7.54 -5.10 -0.57
CA ALA A 39 7.32 -4.08 -1.59
C ALA A 39 6.37 -4.57 -2.69
N GLU A 40 6.54 -5.81 -3.16
CA GLU A 40 5.62 -6.45 -4.11
C GLU A 40 4.19 -6.51 -3.56
N ARG A 41 4.05 -6.88 -2.28
CA ARG A 41 2.75 -6.89 -1.58
C ARG A 41 2.13 -5.50 -1.46
N MET A 42 2.94 -4.49 -1.15
CA MET A 42 2.47 -3.10 -1.10
C MET A 42 1.99 -2.63 -2.48
N VAL A 43 2.72 -2.94 -3.56
CA VAL A 43 2.30 -2.62 -4.93
C VAL A 43 0.97 -3.30 -5.26
N ALA A 44 0.83 -4.59 -4.94
CA ALA A 44 -0.42 -5.32 -5.13
C ALA A 44 -1.59 -4.69 -4.34
N ALA A 45 -1.36 -4.30 -3.08
CA ALA A 45 -2.37 -3.67 -2.23
C ALA A 45 -2.78 -2.26 -2.68
N ILE A 46 -1.84 -1.48 -3.25
CA ILE A 46 -2.09 -0.15 -3.82
C ILE A 46 -2.93 -0.27 -5.10
N GLY A 47 -2.59 -1.23 -5.96
CA GLY A 47 -3.25 -1.47 -7.24
C GLY A 47 -2.82 -0.50 -8.35
N GLU A 48 -3.56 -0.55 -9.45
CA GLU A 48 -3.25 0.22 -10.67
C GLU A 48 -3.80 1.66 -10.61
N PRO A 49 -3.11 2.62 -11.26
CA PRO A 49 -3.58 4.00 -11.34
C PRO A 49 -4.69 4.18 -12.36
N GLU A 50 -5.64 5.05 -12.03
CA GLU A 50 -6.54 5.69 -12.99
C GLU A 50 -5.85 6.93 -13.58
N LEU A 51 -5.81 7.01 -14.92
CA LEU A 51 -5.25 8.16 -15.63
C LEU A 51 -6.34 9.21 -15.84
N ILE A 52 -6.15 10.38 -15.24
CA ILE A 52 -7.11 11.49 -15.32
C ILE A 52 -6.51 12.58 -16.20
N ASP A 53 -7.15 12.85 -17.34
CA ASP A 53 -6.86 14.01 -18.18
C ASP A 53 -7.51 15.26 -17.59
N THR A 54 -6.69 16.09 -16.95
CA THR A 54 -7.16 17.29 -16.27
C THR A 54 -7.56 18.43 -17.21
N SER A 55 -7.24 18.34 -18.51
CA SER A 55 -7.66 19.35 -19.50
C SER A 55 -9.18 19.34 -19.74
N THR A 56 -9.83 18.22 -19.45
CA THR A 56 -11.27 18.03 -19.64
C THR A 56 -12.13 18.72 -18.58
N ASP A 57 -11.55 19.08 -17.43
CA ASP A 57 -12.22 19.76 -16.32
C ASP A 57 -11.50 21.07 -16.00
N GLU A 58 -12.22 22.19 -16.09
CA GLU A 58 -11.64 23.52 -15.91
C GLU A 58 -11.01 23.75 -14.52
N ARG A 59 -11.52 23.08 -13.47
CA ARG A 59 -10.97 23.16 -12.11
C ARG A 59 -9.70 22.35 -12.00
N PHE A 60 -9.70 21.11 -12.49
CA PHE A 60 -8.50 20.28 -12.47
C PHE A 60 -7.41 20.83 -13.38
N GLY A 61 -7.77 21.37 -14.54
CA GLY A 61 -6.84 21.99 -15.48
C GLY A 61 -6.08 23.17 -14.87
N ARG A 62 -6.73 23.96 -14.00
CA ARG A 62 -6.07 25.05 -13.26
C ARG A 62 -5.13 24.55 -12.16
N ILE A 63 -5.52 23.50 -11.44
CA ILE A 63 -4.73 22.96 -10.31
C ILE A 63 -3.50 22.20 -10.82
N PHE A 64 -3.69 21.39 -11.86
CA PHE A 64 -2.67 20.47 -12.37
C PHE A 64 -2.04 20.94 -13.70
N LEU A 65 -2.37 22.16 -14.15
CA LEU A 65 -1.85 22.77 -15.38
C LEU A 65 -2.08 21.90 -16.62
N ASN A 66 -3.29 21.34 -16.74
CA ASN A 66 -3.71 20.45 -17.84
C ASN A 66 -2.83 19.19 -18.02
N ARG A 67 -2.05 18.77 -17.00
CA ARG A 67 -1.29 17.51 -17.08
C ARG A 67 -2.20 16.31 -16.85
N THR A 68 -1.88 15.17 -17.44
CA THR A 68 -2.46 13.89 -17.00
C THR A 68 -1.89 13.51 -15.65
N ILE A 69 -2.74 13.15 -14.70
CA ILE A 69 -2.33 12.69 -13.36
C ILE A 69 -2.71 11.23 -13.17
N LYS A 70 -1.96 10.53 -12.30
CA LYS A 70 -2.31 9.19 -11.82
C LYS A 70 -3.03 9.31 -10.48
N ARG A 71 -4.25 8.78 -10.41
CA ARG A 71 -4.97 8.64 -9.14
C ARG A 71 -5.06 7.18 -8.76
N TYR A 72 -4.79 6.89 -7.49
CA TYR A 72 -4.86 5.53 -6.95
C TYR A 72 -6.04 5.45 -5.98
N SER A 73 -6.96 4.52 -6.21
CA SER A 73 -8.15 4.33 -5.35
C SER A 73 -7.78 4.00 -3.91
N ALA A 74 -6.64 3.33 -3.69
CA ALA A 74 -6.05 3.08 -2.38
C ALA A 74 -5.79 4.35 -1.55
N PHE A 75 -5.63 5.50 -2.20
CA PHE A 75 -5.40 6.80 -1.57
C PHE A 75 -6.58 7.76 -1.74
N ASP A 76 -7.80 7.24 -1.86
CA ASP A 76 -8.98 8.09 -1.84
C ASP A 76 -9.07 8.91 -0.53
N GLY A 77 -9.51 10.16 -0.67
CA GLY A 77 -9.50 11.18 0.39
C GLY A 77 -8.20 11.99 0.52
N PHE A 78 -7.13 11.66 -0.22
CA PHE A 78 -5.87 12.44 -0.23
C PHE A 78 -5.81 13.40 -1.42
N TYR A 79 -6.54 14.52 -1.35
CA TYR A 79 -6.57 15.52 -2.41
C TYR A 79 -5.39 16.50 -2.33
N GLY A 80 -4.82 16.85 -3.48
CA GLY A 80 -3.67 17.76 -3.57
C GLY A 80 -2.33 17.12 -3.22
N MET A 81 -2.32 15.80 -3.03
CA MET A 81 -1.12 15.01 -2.71
C MET A 81 -0.75 14.02 -3.83
N GLU A 82 -1.38 14.12 -5.00
CA GLU A 82 -1.24 13.17 -6.11
C GLU A 82 0.23 12.96 -6.52
N ASP A 83 1.00 14.04 -6.70
CA ASP A 83 2.43 13.95 -7.02
C ASP A 83 3.24 13.27 -5.88
N THR A 84 2.84 13.46 -4.62
CA THR A 84 3.51 12.82 -3.46
C THR A 84 3.18 11.33 -3.42
N ILE A 85 1.92 10.98 -3.66
CA ILE A 85 1.47 9.58 -3.74
C ILE A 85 2.19 8.88 -4.88
N GLU A 86 2.27 9.48 -6.07
CA GLU A 86 2.98 8.87 -7.20
C GLU A 86 4.44 8.57 -6.87
N ARG A 87 5.12 9.44 -6.12
CA ARG A 87 6.50 9.18 -5.64
C ARG A 87 6.57 8.03 -4.64
N ILE A 88 5.60 7.93 -3.72
CA ILE A 88 5.52 6.81 -2.76
C ILE A 88 5.26 5.49 -3.49
N VAL A 89 4.32 5.47 -4.45
CA VAL A 89 4.05 4.29 -5.27
C VAL A 89 5.29 3.90 -6.07
N GLY A 90 5.96 4.88 -6.69
CA GLY A 90 7.21 4.66 -7.42
C GLY A 90 8.30 4.02 -6.56
N TYR A 91 8.48 4.49 -5.32
CA TYR A 91 9.41 3.86 -4.37
C TYR A 91 9.14 2.36 -4.18
N PHE A 92 7.88 1.96 -3.97
CA PHE A 92 7.51 0.55 -3.83
C PHE A 92 7.65 -0.22 -5.14
N GLN A 93 7.30 0.36 -6.28
CA GLN A 93 7.48 -0.26 -7.60
C GLN A 93 8.95 -0.57 -7.88
N TYR A 94 9.86 0.36 -7.60
CA TYR A 94 11.28 0.15 -7.78
C TYR A 94 11.85 -0.86 -6.77
N ALA A 95 11.42 -0.78 -5.50
CA ALA A 95 11.81 -1.77 -4.49
C ALA A 95 11.33 -3.19 -4.84
N ALA A 96 10.12 -3.33 -5.38
CA ALA A 96 9.56 -4.61 -5.83
C ALA A 96 10.37 -5.20 -7.01
N GLN A 97 10.92 -4.36 -7.88
CA GLN A 97 11.80 -4.77 -8.99
C GLN A 97 13.23 -5.11 -8.54
N GLY A 98 13.53 -5.03 -7.24
CA GLY A 98 14.86 -5.33 -6.70
C GLY A 98 15.89 -4.21 -6.90
N LEU A 99 15.43 -3.00 -7.23
CA LEU A 99 16.29 -1.82 -7.39
C LEU A 99 16.78 -1.29 -6.03
N GLU A 100 17.53 -0.19 -6.03
CA GLU A 100 18.27 0.29 -4.87
C GLU A 100 17.36 0.76 -3.72
N GLU A 101 16.13 1.19 -4.05
CA GLU A 101 15.07 1.58 -3.12
C GLU A 101 14.77 0.51 -2.07
N ARG A 102 14.99 -0.78 -2.39
CA ARG A 102 14.80 -1.89 -1.45
C ARG A 102 15.70 -1.82 -0.21
N LYS A 103 16.81 -1.06 -0.29
CA LYS A 103 17.76 -0.86 0.83
C LYS A 103 17.59 0.50 1.51
N GLN A 104 16.69 1.34 1.01
CA GLN A 104 16.49 2.69 1.50
C GLN A 104 15.31 2.74 2.48
N ILE A 105 15.31 3.73 3.36
CA ILE A 105 14.21 3.97 4.30
C ILE A 105 13.33 5.09 3.73
N LEU A 106 12.03 4.83 3.59
CA LEU A 106 11.06 5.85 3.20
C LEU A 106 10.86 6.85 4.36
N TYR A 107 11.22 8.11 4.14
CA TYR A 107 11.08 9.18 5.11
C TYR A 107 10.10 10.26 4.63
N LEU A 108 9.01 10.46 5.37
CA LEU A 108 7.99 11.47 5.06
C LEU A 108 8.35 12.80 5.76
N LEU A 109 8.90 13.75 5.00
CA LEU A 109 9.27 15.08 5.51
C LEU A 109 8.24 16.15 5.12
N GLY A 110 7.89 17.04 6.05
CA GLY A 110 7.05 18.21 5.76
C GLY A 110 6.56 18.94 7.03
N PRO A 111 5.87 20.07 6.89
CA PRO A 111 5.35 20.86 8.02
C PRO A 111 4.30 20.09 8.85
N VAL A 112 4.17 20.42 10.13
CA VAL A 112 3.10 19.87 10.99
C VAL A 112 1.73 20.12 10.36
N GLY A 113 0.84 19.12 10.42
CA GLY A 113 -0.48 19.16 9.78
C GLY A 113 -0.55 18.72 8.31
N GLY A 114 0.58 18.51 7.63
CA GLY A 114 0.62 18.11 6.21
C GLY A 114 0.22 16.65 5.88
N GLY A 115 -0.63 16.00 6.69
CA GLY A 115 -1.17 14.67 6.39
C GLY A 115 -0.21 13.48 6.46
N LYS A 116 1.05 13.67 6.91
CA LYS A 116 2.07 12.61 7.00
C LYS A 116 1.61 11.39 7.81
N SER A 117 1.06 11.61 9.00
CA SER A 117 0.57 10.53 9.85
C SER A 117 -0.58 9.79 9.19
N SER A 118 -1.48 10.51 8.52
CA SER A 118 -2.59 9.90 7.76
C SER A 118 -2.09 9.04 6.60
N LEU A 119 -1.05 9.48 5.87
CA LEU A 119 -0.41 8.67 4.83
C LEU A 119 0.25 7.42 5.41
N ALA A 120 0.95 7.54 6.54
CA ALA A 120 1.58 6.41 7.21
C ALA A 120 0.54 5.38 7.66
N GLU A 121 -0.58 5.81 8.25
CA GLU A 121 -1.69 4.93 8.61
C GLU A 121 -2.34 4.29 7.39
N ARG A 122 -2.48 5.03 6.27
CA ARG A 122 -2.99 4.46 5.03
C ARG A 122 -2.06 3.37 4.49
N LEU A 123 -0.76 3.62 4.46
CA LEU A 123 0.23 2.63 4.03
C LEU A 123 0.21 1.39 4.93
N LYS A 124 0.12 1.58 6.25
CA LYS A 124 -0.03 0.48 7.20
C LYS A 124 -1.27 -0.36 6.87
N ALA A 125 -2.43 0.27 6.70
CA ALA A 125 -3.67 -0.42 6.37
C ALA A 125 -3.61 -1.15 5.02
N LEU A 126 -2.85 -0.63 4.04
CA LEU A 126 -2.63 -1.32 2.77
C LEU A 126 -1.73 -2.55 2.95
N MET A 127 -0.68 -2.46 3.75
CA MET A 127 0.19 -3.60 4.06
C MET A 127 -0.58 -4.73 4.73
N GLU A 128 -1.54 -4.41 5.59
CA GLU A 128 -2.38 -5.40 6.27
C GLU A 128 -3.34 -6.15 5.33
N LYS A 129 -3.63 -5.63 4.12
CA LYS A 129 -4.45 -6.35 3.12
C LYS A 129 -3.76 -7.57 2.53
N GLU A 130 -2.43 -7.53 2.43
CA GLU A 130 -1.60 -8.59 1.84
C GLU A 130 -0.58 -9.14 2.85
N PRO A 131 -1.04 -9.81 3.92
CA PRO A 131 -0.19 -10.18 5.04
C PRO A 131 0.90 -11.18 4.66
N LEU A 132 2.07 -11.05 5.30
CA LEU A 132 3.18 -11.99 5.17
C LEU A 132 2.75 -13.35 5.70
N ARG A 133 2.79 -14.36 4.83
CA ARG A 133 2.59 -15.77 5.18
C ARG A 133 3.96 -16.43 5.18
N THR A 134 4.60 -16.44 6.34
CA THR A 134 5.89 -17.09 6.62
C THR A 134 5.76 -18.01 7.80
#